data_AF-A0A2W5TFE3-F1
#
_entry.id   AF-A0A2W5TFE3-F1
#
_cell.length_a   1.000
_cell.length_b   1.000
_cell.length_c   1.000
_cell.angle_alpha   90.00
_cell.angle_beta   90.00
_cell.angle_gamma   90.00
#
_symmetry.space_group_name_H-M   'P 1'
#
loop_
_entity.id
_entity.type
_entity.pdbx_description
1 polymer ?
#
loop_
_entity_poly.entity_id
_entity_poly.type
_entity_poly.pdbx_seq_one_letter_code
_entity_poly.pdbx_strand_id
1 'polypeptide(L)'
;MAKGNQQINGRSVLRVAFDAFERGDKVQARQLAQAVLDGKVGKDDSSAAEALAPKLSSEVAQVAPTVEAVAREIISRTIVPPRPYIFVAIAAATYVILVVLAAVRY
;
A
#
# COMPACT_ATOMS: atom_id res chain seq x y z
N MET A 1 -34.30 1.26 -10.33
CA MET A 1 -33.40 2.42 -10.25
C MET A 1 -31.99 1.96 -10.62
N ALA A 2 -31.61 2.09 -11.88
CA ALA A 2 -30.28 1.71 -12.35
C ALA A 2 -29.30 2.87 -12.11
N LYS A 3 -28.41 2.75 -11.11
CA LYS A 3 -27.25 3.63 -10.98
C LYS A 3 -26.26 3.27 -12.09
N GLY A 4 -26.48 3.85 -13.26
CA GLY A 4 -25.62 3.72 -14.41
C GLY A 4 -24.25 4.35 -14.15
N ASN A 5 -23.22 3.53 -14.18
CA ASN A 5 -22.09 3.65 -15.11
C ASN A 5 -21.43 5.03 -15.29
N GLN A 6 -21.33 5.84 -14.24
CA GLN A 6 -20.43 6.99 -14.23
C GLN A 6 -19.00 6.55 -13.85
N GLN A 7 -18.01 7.05 -14.60
CA GLN A 7 -16.59 7.18 -14.24
C GLN A 7 -15.61 6.03 -14.61
N ILE A 8 -15.62 5.58 -15.86
CA ILE A 8 -14.47 4.81 -16.41
C ILE A 8 -13.46 5.69 -17.17
N ASN A 9 -13.81 6.92 -17.57
CA ASN A 9 -13.00 7.72 -18.49
C ASN A 9 -12.22 8.90 -17.85
N GLY A 10 -11.77 8.75 -16.60
CA GLY A 10 -10.95 9.74 -15.88
C GLY A 10 -10.42 9.25 -14.52
N ARG A 11 -10.37 7.93 -14.33
CA ARG A 11 -10.28 7.26 -13.02
C ARG A 11 -9.14 7.81 -12.16
N SER A 12 -9.54 8.46 -11.08
CA SER A 12 -8.73 8.66 -9.88
C SER A 12 -7.89 7.42 -9.58
N VAL A 13 -6.57 7.56 -9.56
CA VAL A 13 -5.62 6.47 -9.22
C VAL A 13 -5.83 6.06 -7.77
N LEU A 14 -6.16 7.02 -6.90
CA LEU A 14 -6.50 6.79 -5.50
C LEU A 14 -7.75 5.90 -5.35
N ARG A 15 -8.77 6.10 -6.20
CA ARG A 15 -9.99 5.29 -6.19
C ARG A 15 -9.73 3.87 -6.67
N VAL A 16 -8.88 3.69 -7.69
CA VAL A 16 -8.44 2.35 -8.12
C VAL A 16 -7.63 1.66 -7.02
N ALA A 17 -6.80 2.40 -6.28
CA ALA A 17 -6.08 1.86 -5.11
C ALA A 17 -7.04 1.39 -4.01
N PHE A 18 -8.09 2.17 -3.73
CA PHE A 18 -9.12 1.82 -2.76
C PHE A 18 -9.97 0.62 -3.22
N ASP A 19 -10.36 0.55 -4.49
CA ASP A 19 -11.10 -0.60 -5.03
C ASP A 19 -10.25 -1.88 -4.99
N ALA A 20 -8.92 -1.78 -5.19
CA ALA A 20 -8.01 -2.91 -5.00
C ALA A 20 -7.94 -3.32 -3.52
N PHE A 21 -7.94 -2.36 -2.60
CA PHE A 21 -7.97 -2.61 -1.16
C PHE A 21 -9.27 -3.32 -0.73
N GLU A 22 -10.44 -2.85 -1.16
CA GLU A 22 -11.73 -3.47 -0.85
C GLU A 22 -11.86 -4.90 -1.42
N ARG A 23 -11.26 -5.15 -2.60
CA ARG A 23 -11.18 -6.50 -3.20
C ARG A 23 -10.17 -7.42 -2.51
N GLY A 24 -9.41 -6.93 -1.54
CA GLY A 24 -8.40 -7.70 -0.81
C GLY A 24 -7.05 -7.86 -1.53
N ASP A 25 -6.85 -7.20 -2.68
CA ASP A 25 -5.58 -7.19 -3.39
C ASP A 25 -4.61 -6.17 -2.75
N LYS A 26 -4.00 -6.59 -1.65
CA LYS A 26 -3.10 -5.76 -0.84
C LYS A 26 -1.85 -5.31 -1.60
N VAL A 27 -1.39 -6.08 -2.59
CA VAL A 27 -0.18 -5.76 -3.37
C VAL A 27 -0.49 -4.66 -4.36
N GLN A 28 -1.56 -4.82 -5.14
CA GLN A 28 -1.99 -3.83 -6.11
C GLN A 28 -2.41 -2.51 -5.43
N ALA A 29 -3.17 -2.59 -4.33
CA ALA A 29 -3.58 -1.42 -3.55
C ALA A 29 -2.36 -0.60 -3.07
N ARG A 30 -1.32 -1.27 -2.55
CA ARG A 30 -0.09 -0.60 -2.12
C ARG A 30 0.66 0.03 -3.28
N GLN A 31 0.84 -0.69 -4.38
CA GLN A 31 1.58 -0.16 -5.55
C GLN A 31 0.91 1.09 -6.10
N LEU A 32 -0.42 1.10 -6.17
CA LEU A 32 -1.19 2.25 -6.65
C LEU A 32 -1.18 3.41 -5.63
N ALA A 33 -1.34 3.13 -4.34
CA ALA A 33 -1.23 4.16 -3.31
C ALA A 33 0.18 4.76 -3.23
N GLN A 34 1.22 3.95 -3.42
CA GLN A 34 2.60 4.44 -3.50
C GLN A 34 2.80 5.31 -4.75
N ALA A 35 2.28 4.88 -5.90
CA ALA A 35 2.33 5.69 -7.12
C ALA A 35 1.68 7.08 -6.93
N VAL A 36 0.58 7.14 -6.17
CA VAL A 36 -0.07 8.41 -5.80
C VAL A 36 0.84 9.28 -4.94
N LEU A 37 1.55 8.70 -3.95
CA LEU A 37 2.55 9.42 -3.14
C LEU A 37 3.77 9.88 -3.95
N ASP A 38 4.14 9.12 -4.98
CA ASP A 38 5.23 9.45 -5.90
C ASP A 38 4.81 10.51 -6.95
N GLY A 39 3.62 11.09 -6.81
CA GLY A 39 3.12 12.18 -7.65
C GLY A 39 2.33 11.73 -8.89
N LYS A 40 2.03 10.44 -9.05
CA LYS A 40 1.10 9.95 -10.09
C LYS A 40 -0.33 10.11 -9.62
N VAL A 41 -0.76 11.37 -9.55
CA VAL A 41 -2.14 11.75 -9.21
C VAL A 41 -3.00 11.92 -10.47
N GLY A 42 -4.19 11.33 -10.43
CA GLY A 42 -5.24 11.54 -11.41
C GLY A 42 -5.97 12.87 -11.17
N LYS A 43 -6.62 13.39 -12.21
CA LYS A 43 -7.37 14.66 -12.18
C LYS A 43 -8.44 14.70 -11.08
N ASP A 44 -9.02 13.55 -10.75
CA ASP A 44 -10.12 13.41 -9.78
C ASP A 44 -9.66 12.89 -8.39
N ASP A 45 -8.35 12.78 -8.13
CA ASP A 45 -7.84 12.21 -6.88
C ASP A 45 -8.17 13.06 -5.65
N SER A 46 -8.21 14.39 -5.77
CA SER A 46 -8.60 15.27 -4.66
C SER A 46 -10.04 15.03 -4.23
N SER A 47 -10.96 14.93 -5.19
CA SER A 47 -12.38 14.63 -4.91
C SER A 47 -12.54 13.20 -4.37
N ALA A 48 -11.75 12.25 -4.88
CA ALA A 48 -11.73 10.90 -4.34
C ALA A 48 -11.23 10.85 -2.89
N ALA A 49 -10.21 11.65 -2.54
CA ALA A 49 -9.69 11.70 -1.18
C ALA A 49 -10.73 12.18 -0.17
N GLU A 50 -11.47 13.24 -0.51
CA GLU A 50 -12.58 13.74 0.31
C GLU A 50 -13.67 12.68 0.54
N ALA A 51 -14.00 11.90 -0.49
CA ALA A 51 -15.00 10.85 -0.40
C ALA A 51 -14.51 9.58 0.34
N LEU A 52 -13.21 9.30 0.31
CA LEU A 52 -12.60 8.07 0.86
C LEU A 52 -12.09 8.24 2.29
N ALA A 53 -11.65 9.44 2.67
CA ALA A 53 -11.20 9.75 4.02
C ALA A 53 -12.19 9.35 5.13
N PRO A 54 -13.51 9.64 5.04
CA PRO A 54 -14.46 9.20 6.06
C PRO A 54 -14.67 7.68 6.07
N LYS A 55 -14.48 6.99 4.94
CA LYS A 55 -14.61 5.52 4.86
C LYS A 55 -13.43 4.78 5.47
N LEU A 56 -12.23 5.37 5.36
CA LEU A 56 -11.01 4.84 5.96
C LEU A 56 -10.82 5.30 7.40
N SER A 57 -11.48 6.40 7.79
CA SER A 57 -11.52 6.85 9.17
C SER A 57 -12.25 5.81 10.05
N SER A 58 -11.74 5.65 11.26
CA SER A 58 -12.28 4.78 12.30
C SER A 58 -12.41 5.61 13.58
N GLU A 59 -13.20 5.17 14.57
CA GLU A 59 -13.35 5.87 15.86
C GLU A 59 -12.01 6.17 16.54
N VAL A 60 -10.99 5.34 16.29
CA VAL A 60 -9.66 5.43 16.87
C VAL A 60 -8.66 6.21 16.00
N ALA A 61 -8.94 6.39 14.71
CA ALA A 61 -8.01 7.02 13.77
C ALA A 61 -8.76 7.79 12.67
N GLN A 62 -8.66 9.11 12.70
CA GLN A 62 -9.19 9.98 11.66
C GLN A 62 -8.18 10.17 10.54
N VAL A 63 -8.62 9.99 9.31
CA VAL A 63 -7.81 10.18 8.10
C VAL A 63 -8.13 11.56 7.53
N ALA A 64 -7.12 12.39 7.31
CA ALA A 64 -7.32 13.69 6.68
C ALA A 64 -7.85 13.52 5.24
N PRO A 65 -8.73 14.42 4.76
CA PRO A 65 -9.28 14.38 3.39
C PRO A 65 -8.27 14.86 2.34
N THR A 66 -7.00 14.43 2.47
CA THR A 66 -5.95 14.72 1.50
C THR A 66 -5.54 13.44 0.78
N VAL A 67 -5.15 13.60 -0.49
CA VAL A 67 -4.73 12.49 -1.35
C VAL A 67 -3.61 11.66 -0.69
N GLU A 68 -2.66 12.36 -0.08
CA GLU A 68 -1.51 11.76 0.60
C GLU A 68 -1.89 11.00 1.87
N ALA A 69 -2.80 11.56 2.69
CA ALA A 69 -3.23 10.90 3.92
C ALA A 69 -4.01 9.62 3.63
N VAL A 70 -4.91 9.66 2.64
CA VAL A 70 -5.67 8.49 2.19
C VAL A 70 -4.74 7.43 1.60
N ALA A 71 -3.77 7.82 0.76
CA ALA A 71 -2.79 6.89 0.20
C ALA A 71 -1.93 6.23 1.29
N ARG A 72 -1.43 7.02 2.26
CA ARG A 72 -0.67 6.49 3.42
C ARG A 72 -1.49 5.51 4.24
N GLU A 73 -2.77 5.80 4.46
CA GLU A 73 -3.65 4.91 5.22
C GLU A 73 -3.86 3.57 4.50
N ILE A 74 -4.08 3.60 3.18
CA ILE A 74 -4.19 2.39 2.36
C ILE A 74 -2.89 1.57 2.44
N ILE A 75 -1.72 2.22 2.39
CA ILE A 75 -0.43 1.54 2.55
C ILE A 75 -0.32 0.91 3.94
N SER A 76 -0.63 1.67 4.99
CA SER A 76 -0.59 1.20 6.38
C SER A 76 -1.45 -0.06 6.60
N ARG A 77 -2.69 -0.06 6.11
CA ARG A 77 -3.61 -1.19 6.23
C ARG A 77 -3.25 -2.38 5.35
N THR A 78 -2.44 -2.17 4.33
CA THR A 78 -1.98 -3.24 3.45
C THR A 78 -0.64 -3.81 3.87
N ILE A 79 0.05 -3.29 4.89
CA ILE A 79 1.31 -3.84 5.41
C ILE A 79 1.11 -5.34 5.71
N VAL A 80 1.84 -6.15 4.96
CA VAL A 80 1.94 -7.60 5.20
C VAL A 80 3.27 -7.76 5.93
N PRO A 81 3.31 -8.32 7.14
CA PRO A 81 4.57 -8.56 7.83
C PRO A 81 5.48 -9.40 6.92
N PRO A 82 6.78 -9.06 6.83
CA PRO A 82 7.72 -9.79 5.99
C PRO A 82 7.65 -11.27 6.33
N ARG A 83 7.57 -12.10 5.28
CA ARG A 83 7.35 -13.52 5.46
C ARG A 83 8.52 -14.11 6.27
N PRO A 84 8.25 -14.93 7.30
CA PRO A 84 9.25 -15.32 8.29
C PRO A 84 10.48 -16.03 7.70
N TYR A 85 10.34 -16.69 6.55
CA TYR A 85 11.44 -17.35 5.86
C TYR A 85 12.55 -16.40 5.36
N ILE A 86 12.27 -15.11 5.19
CA ILE A 86 13.29 -14.12 4.78
C ILE A 86 14.33 -13.97 5.89
N PHE A 87 13.89 -13.95 7.16
CA PHE A 87 14.79 -13.89 8.31
C PHE A 87 15.63 -15.16 8.44
N VAL A 88 15.04 -16.33 8.16
CA VAL A 88 15.77 -17.61 8.17
C VAL A 88 16.85 -17.62 7.09
N ALA A 89 16.55 -17.13 5.87
CA ALA A 89 17.52 -17.05 4.79
C ALA A 89 18.69 -16.11 5.12
N ILE A 90 18.41 -14.94 5.73
CA ILE A 90 19.45 -14.00 6.18
C ILE A 90 20.32 -14.62 7.27
N ALA A 91 19.70 -15.30 8.25
CA ALA A 91 20.43 -15.98 9.32
C ALA A 91 21.34 -17.10 8.77
N ALA A 92 20.85 -17.90 7.83
CA ALA A 92 21.63 -18.95 7.17
C ALA A 92 22.80 -18.37 6.37
N ALA A 93 22.57 -17.31 5.58
CA ALA A 93 23.64 -16.63 4.84
C ALA A 93 24.70 -16.06 5.79
N THR A 94 24.29 -15.46 6.90
CA THR A 94 25.18 -14.91 7.92
C THR A 94 26.01 -16.01 8.57
N TYR A 95 25.40 -17.15 8.91
CA TYR A 95 26.10 -18.32 9.45
C TYR A 95 27.16 -18.85 8.47
N VAL A 96 26.81 -19.01 7.19
CA VAL A 96 27.76 -19.46 6.16
C VAL A 96 28.94 -18.50 6.04
N ILE A 97 28.68 -17.18 6.01
CA ILE A 97 29.73 -16.16 5.95
C ILE A 97 30.66 -16.26 7.18
N LEU A 98 30.10 -16.41 8.39
CA LEU A 98 30.89 -16.54 9.62
C LEU A 98 31.72 -17.82 9.63
N VAL A 99 31.17 -18.95 9.19
CA VAL A 99 31.92 -20.23 9.11
C VAL A 99 33.05 -20.13 8.10
N VAL A 100 32.82 -19.54 6.92
CA VAL A 100 33.88 -19.35 5.91
C VAL A 100 34.97 -18.42 6.44
N LEU A 101 34.62 -17.30 7.06
CA LEU A 101 35.60 -16.40 7.69
C LEU A 101 36.42 -17.09 8.78
N ALA A 102 35.79 -17.94 9.60
CA ALA A 102 36.49 -18.70 10.62
C ALA A 102 37.44 -19.75 10.00
N ALA A 103 37.01 -20.44 8.94
CA ALA A 103 37.79 -21.46 8.24
C ALA A 103 38.96 -20.90 7.42
N VAL A 104 38.88 -19.66 6.94
CA VAL A 104 39.97 -19.00 6.20
C VAL A 104 41.01 -18.37 7.14
N ARG A 105 40.64 -18.12 8.41
CA ARG A 105 41.49 -17.48 9.41
C ARG A 105 42.31 -18.45 10.26
N TYR A 106 42.00 -19.75 10.21
CA TYR A 106 42.77 -20.85 10.78
C TYR A 106 43.49 -21.63 9.68
#